data_AF-A0A6A3E037-F1
#
_entry.id   AF-A0A6A3E037-F1
#
_cell.length_a   1.000
_cell.length_b   1.000
_cell.length_c   1.000
_cell.angle_alpha   90.00
_cell.angle_beta   90.00
_cell.angle_gamma   90.00
#
_symmetry.space_group_name_H-M   'P 1'
#
loop_
_entity.id
_entity.type
_entity.pdbx_description
1 polymer ?
#
loop_
_entity_poly.entity_id
_entity_poly.type
_entity_poly.pdbx_seq_one_letter_code
_entity_poly.pdbx_strand_id
1 'polypeptide(L)'
;MSKKMFKVMPLSAVRGGEAHSAIDAMNNAILLEDVLKRNGEEHLLNKIMELAIHVEDDPPVIFDWQNVEVFVQNIQAAQTQAVALGGLPLPANPLSLPAAANVQDFKEAVLEYARVQGASDRLDTTCLPCSQGQYGQVTSMLTRLDLNPWTQRIIAVGMPNALPIARIYVPRPRSNTLDRALPQIPNSLWG
;
A
#
# COMPACT_ATOMS: atom_id res chain seq x y z
N MET A 1 11.28 68.99 -17.64
CA MET A 1 10.07 68.20 -17.94
C MET A 1 10.49 66.81 -18.40
N SER A 2 10.41 65.81 -17.50
CA SER A 2 10.84 64.43 -17.74
C SER A 2 9.82 63.66 -18.58
N LYS A 3 10.26 63.03 -19.67
CA LYS A 3 9.51 61.96 -20.35
C LYS A 3 9.86 60.63 -19.69
N LYS A 4 8.93 60.06 -18.90
CA LYS A 4 9.05 58.69 -18.37
C LYS A 4 8.83 57.70 -19.51
N MET A 5 9.85 56.91 -19.80
CA MET A 5 9.77 55.71 -20.65
C MET A 5 8.93 54.66 -19.91
N PHE A 6 7.78 54.28 -20.46
CA PHE A 6 7.07 53.08 -20.04
C PHE A 6 7.81 51.86 -20.59
N LYS A 7 8.48 51.11 -19.71
CA LYS A 7 8.96 49.77 -20.02
C LYS A 7 7.76 48.84 -19.97
N VAL A 8 7.33 48.36 -21.14
CA VAL A 8 6.33 47.28 -21.24
C VAL A 8 6.96 46.03 -20.63
N MET A 9 6.39 45.53 -19.53
CA MET A 9 6.71 44.19 -19.02
C MET A 9 6.05 43.15 -19.95
N PRO A 10 6.77 42.11 -20.39
CA PRO A 10 6.14 41.03 -21.12
C PRO A 10 5.22 40.24 -20.17
N LEU A 11 4.01 39.97 -20.66
CA LEU A 11 3.00 39.11 -20.06
C LEU A 11 3.45 37.64 -20.17
N SER A 12 4.44 37.23 -19.38
CA SER A 12 4.89 35.83 -19.37
C SER A 12 5.68 35.51 -18.11
N ALA A 13 5.02 35.52 -16.95
CA ALA A 13 5.64 35.07 -15.71
C ALA A 13 4.68 34.39 -14.71
N VAL A 14 3.58 33.76 -15.16
CA VAL A 14 2.65 33.04 -14.24
C VAL A 14 2.22 31.66 -14.77
N ARG A 15 3.03 30.98 -15.60
CA ARG A 15 2.64 29.64 -16.10
C ARG A 15 3.75 28.59 -16.24
N GLY A 16 4.91 28.81 -15.61
CA GLY A 16 6.04 27.88 -15.67
C GLY A 16 6.19 26.95 -14.46
N GLY A 17 5.77 27.38 -13.26
CA GLY A 17 5.98 26.62 -12.03
C GLY A 17 5.02 25.43 -11.86
N GLU A 18 3.73 25.63 -12.16
CA GLU A 18 2.72 24.58 -12.00
C GLU A 18 2.81 23.52 -13.10
N ALA A 19 3.17 23.91 -14.33
CA ALA A 19 3.25 22.99 -15.46
C ALA A 19 4.41 21.99 -15.32
N HIS A 20 5.59 22.42 -14.86
CA HIS A 20 6.71 21.50 -14.61
C HIS A 20 6.42 20.56 -13.44
N SER A 21 5.78 21.05 -12.37
CA SER A 21 5.40 20.20 -11.24
C SER A 21 4.30 19.19 -11.58
N ALA A 22 3.33 19.54 -12.43
CA ALA A 22 2.29 18.63 -12.88
C ALA A 22 2.81 17.58 -13.88
N ILE A 23 3.74 17.94 -14.77
CA ILE A 23 4.37 17.02 -15.72
C ILE A 23 5.28 16.02 -14.99
N ASP A 24 6.07 16.46 -14.00
CA ASP A 24 6.88 15.56 -13.17
C ASP A 24 6.02 14.69 -12.23
N ALA A 25 4.89 15.20 -11.74
CA ALA A 25 3.92 14.42 -10.99
C ALA A 25 3.20 13.37 -11.86
N MET A 26 2.89 13.69 -13.13
CA MET A 26 2.33 12.72 -14.08
C MET A 26 3.34 11.62 -14.44
N ASN A 27 4.63 11.94 -14.55
CA ASN A 27 5.68 10.94 -14.84
C ASN A 27 6.00 10.00 -13.67
N ASN A 28 5.61 10.36 -12.43
CA ASN A 28 5.79 9.54 -11.23
C ASN A 28 4.46 9.03 -10.64
N ALA A 29 3.34 9.26 -11.33
CA ALA A 29 2.04 8.81 -10.86
C ALA A 29 1.97 7.28 -10.88
N ILE A 30 1.49 6.69 -9.79
CA ILE A 30 1.25 5.24 -9.75
C ILE A 30 -0.08 4.96 -10.42
N LEU A 31 -0.06 4.19 -11.51
CA LEU A 31 -1.27 3.79 -12.23
C LEU A 31 -1.89 2.55 -11.57
N LEU A 32 -3.21 2.56 -11.44
CA LEU A 32 -3.99 1.41 -10.97
C LEU A 32 -3.77 0.18 -11.85
N GLU A 33 -3.77 0.37 -13.17
CA GLU A 33 -3.53 -0.70 -14.15
C GLU A 33 -2.20 -1.42 -13.90
N ASP A 34 -1.14 -0.66 -13.60
CA ASP A 34 0.18 -1.24 -13.32
C ASP A 34 0.19 -2.04 -12.01
N VAL A 35 -0.52 -1.59 -10.98
CA VAL A 35 -0.69 -2.32 -9.72
C VAL A 35 -1.46 -3.63 -9.97
N LEU A 36 -2.59 -3.56 -10.68
CA LEU A 36 -3.40 -4.75 -10.97
C LEU A 36 -2.63 -5.78 -11.80
N LYS A 37 -1.86 -5.32 -12.79
CA LYS A 37 -1.01 -6.19 -13.59
C LYS A 37 0.08 -6.88 -12.77
N ARG A 38 0.71 -6.17 -11.82
CA ARG A 38 1.70 -6.79 -10.92
C ARG A 38 1.05 -7.83 -9.99
N ASN A 39 -0.19 -7.59 -9.57
CA ASN A 39 -0.93 -8.54 -8.76
C ASN A 39 -1.55 -9.70 -9.56
N GLY A 40 -1.65 -9.59 -10.89
CA GLY A 40 -2.36 -10.54 -11.75
C GLY A 40 -3.88 -10.46 -11.60
N GLU A 41 -4.42 -9.29 -11.21
CA GLU A 41 -5.85 -9.05 -10.99
C GLU A 41 -6.40 -7.92 -11.89
N GLU A 42 -5.96 -7.86 -13.16
CA GLU A 42 -6.39 -6.84 -14.13
C GLU A 42 -7.91 -6.79 -14.34
N HIS A 43 -8.61 -7.90 -14.12
CA HIS A 43 -10.07 -7.98 -14.20
C HIS A 43 -10.80 -7.07 -13.20
N LEU A 44 -10.10 -6.55 -12.18
CA LEU A 44 -10.66 -5.65 -11.18
C LEU A 44 -10.71 -4.19 -11.62
N LEU A 45 -10.09 -3.81 -12.74
CA LEU A 45 -9.93 -2.41 -13.14
C LEU A 45 -11.24 -1.63 -13.12
N ASN A 46 -12.26 -2.10 -13.83
CA ASN A 46 -13.55 -1.40 -13.94
C ASN A 46 -14.24 -1.28 -12.57
N LYS A 47 -14.23 -2.35 -11.76
CA LYS A 47 -14.86 -2.35 -10.44
C LYS A 47 -14.20 -1.34 -9.50
N ILE A 48 -12.87 -1.26 -9.50
CA ILE A 48 -12.15 -0.30 -8.65
C ILE A 48 -12.36 1.13 -9.17
N MET A 49 -12.42 1.34 -10.48
CA MET A 49 -12.73 2.65 -11.06
C MET A 49 -14.13 3.14 -10.68
N GLU A 50 -15.12 2.24 -10.58
CA GLU A 50 -16.45 2.57 -10.07
C GLU A 50 -16.40 3.02 -8.60
N LEU A 51 -15.62 2.34 -7.75
CA LEU A 51 -15.41 2.75 -6.36
C LEU A 51 -14.71 4.11 -6.24
N ALA A 52 -13.73 4.38 -7.12
CA ALA A 52 -12.96 5.63 -7.10
C ALA A 52 -13.81 6.90 -7.39
N ILE A 53 -15.04 6.74 -7.88
CA ILE A 53 -15.99 7.85 -8.05
C ILE A 53 -16.40 8.45 -6.69
N HIS A 54 -16.46 7.60 -5.66
CA HIS A 54 -16.94 7.93 -4.31
C HIS A 54 -15.81 7.98 -3.27
N VAL A 55 -14.55 8.05 -3.69
CA VAL A 55 -13.38 7.92 -2.80
C VAL A 55 -13.33 8.92 -1.64
N GLU A 56 -13.98 10.08 -1.76
CA GLU A 56 -14.03 11.07 -0.68
C GLU A 56 -14.88 10.60 0.51
N ASP A 57 -15.92 9.82 0.24
CA ASP A 57 -16.83 9.24 1.22
C ASP A 57 -16.44 7.79 1.57
N ASP A 58 -16.03 7.03 0.56
CA ASP A 58 -15.74 5.59 0.61
C ASP A 58 -14.39 5.27 -0.02
N PRO A 59 -13.26 5.62 0.62
CA PRO A 59 -11.93 5.38 0.06
C PRO A 59 -11.53 3.90 0.12
N PRO A 60 -11.47 3.16 -1.01
CA PRO A 60 -10.99 1.80 -0.99
C PRO A 60 -9.48 1.77 -0.77
N VAL A 61 -9.02 0.77 -0.04
CA VAL A 61 -7.59 0.53 0.22
C VAL A 61 -7.07 -0.51 -0.77
N ILE A 62 -6.04 -0.16 -1.52
CA ILE A 62 -5.46 -0.98 -2.59
C ILE A 62 -4.07 -1.47 -2.18
N PHE A 63 -3.84 -2.77 -2.33
CA PHE A 63 -2.57 -3.45 -2.02
C PHE A 63 -1.83 -3.74 -3.32
N ASP A 64 -0.60 -3.24 -3.46
CA ASP A 64 0.35 -3.63 -4.51
C ASP A 64 1.35 -4.61 -3.90
N TRP A 65 1.11 -5.91 -4.06
CA TRP A 65 1.92 -6.96 -3.45
C TRP A 65 3.28 -7.05 -4.17
N GLN A 66 4.39 -6.92 -3.42
CA GLN A 66 5.73 -6.84 -4.00
C GLN A 66 6.61 -8.04 -3.63
N ASN A 67 6.92 -8.18 -2.34
CA ASN A 67 7.87 -9.18 -1.84
C ASN A 67 7.16 -10.26 -1.02
N VAL A 68 5.87 -10.51 -1.28
CA VAL A 68 5.05 -11.40 -0.46
C VAL A 68 5.54 -12.85 -0.51
N GLU A 69 6.01 -13.33 -1.67
CA GLU A 69 6.59 -14.66 -1.84
C GLU A 69 7.81 -14.85 -0.93
N VAL A 70 8.72 -13.86 -0.95
CA VAL A 70 9.95 -13.88 -0.13
C VAL A 70 9.59 -13.78 1.34
N PHE A 71 8.61 -12.96 1.70
CA PHE A 71 8.17 -12.83 3.08
C PHE A 71 7.58 -14.14 3.62
N VAL A 72 6.76 -14.85 2.83
CA VAL A 72 6.23 -16.17 3.22
C VAL A 72 7.34 -17.21 3.40
N GLN A 73 8.38 -17.19 2.56
CA GLN A 73 9.58 -18.01 2.77
C GLN A 73 10.29 -17.65 4.09
N ASN A 74 10.37 -16.37 4.43
CA ASN A 74 10.95 -15.92 5.71
C ASN A 74 10.12 -16.38 6.91
N ILE A 75 8.79 -16.49 6.79
CA ILE A 75 7.94 -17.10 7.84
C ILE A 75 8.38 -18.55 8.10
N GLN A 76 8.54 -19.34 7.04
CA GLN A 76 8.94 -20.75 7.13
C GLN A 76 10.36 -20.90 7.71
N ALA A 77 11.29 -20.03 7.29
CA ALA A 77 12.63 -19.98 7.85
C ALA A 77 12.61 -19.62 9.35
N ALA A 78 11.80 -18.64 9.74
CA ALA A 78 11.68 -18.21 11.14
C ALA A 78 11.08 -19.32 12.02
N GLN A 79 10.10 -20.06 11.52
CA GLN A 79 9.54 -21.23 12.21
C GLN A 79 10.58 -22.34 12.38
N THR A 80 11.37 -22.62 11.33
CA THR A 80 12.44 -23.62 11.37
C THR A 80 13.52 -23.25 12.40
N GLN A 81 13.92 -21.98 12.45
CA GLN A 81 14.86 -21.49 13.46
C GLN A 81 14.32 -21.60 14.89
N ALA A 82 13.01 -21.40 15.08
CA ALA A 82 12.39 -21.43 16.40
C ALA A 82 12.30 -22.85 16.99
N VAL A 83 12.24 -23.90 16.16
CA VAL A 83 12.21 -25.29 16.61
C VAL A 83 13.60 -25.96 16.69
N ALA A 84 14.64 -25.29 16.18
CA ALA A 84 16.01 -25.77 16.25
C ALA A 84 16.53 -25.80 17.71
N LEU A 85 17.54 -26.62 17.99
CA LEU A 85 18.13 -26.72 19.32
C LEU A 85 18.71 -25.37 19.76
N GLY A 86 18.19 -24.81 20.87
CA GLY A 86 18.57 -23.48 21.36
C GLY A 86 17.88 -22.32 20.62
N GLY A 87 16.92 -22.61 19.73
CA GLY A 87 16.11 -21.62 19.03
C GLY A 87 15.21 -20.82 19.97
N LEU A 88 15.09 -19.53 19.70
CA LEU A 88 14.12 -18.69 20.40
C LEU A 88 12.72 -18.91 19.81
N PRO A 89 11.69 -19.17 20.65
CA PRO A 89 10.34 -19.34 20.16
C PRO A 89 9.85 -18.08 19.44
N LEU A 90 9.03 -18.27 18.41
CA LEU A 90 8.37 -17.13 17.76
C LEU A 90 7.34 -16.50 18.71
N PRO A 91 7.19 -15.17 18.70
CA PRO A 91 6.05 -14.52 19.33
C PRO A 91 4.72 -15.03 18.76
N ALA A 92 3.62 -14.74 19.45
CA ALA A 92 2.28 -15.12 18.99
C ALA A 92 1.98 -14.53 17.60
N ASN A 93 1.52 -15.37 16.68
CA ASN A 93 1.19 -14.96 15.31
C ASN A 93 -0.15 -14.18 15.30
N PRO A 94 -0.14 -12.87 14.97
CA PRO A 94 -1.36 -12.07 14.95
C PRO A 94 -2.32 -12.44 13.81
N LEU A 95 -1.83 -13.10 12.75
CA LEU A 95 -2.59 -13.49 11.57
C LEU A 95 -3.19 -14.90 11.68
N SER A 96 -2.90 -15.64 12.75
CA SER A 96 -3.35 -17.02 12.95
C SER A 96 -3.08 -17.96 11.76
N LEU A 97 -1.99 -17.70 11.02
CA LEU A 97 -1.63 -18.48 9.84
C LEU A 97 -1.33 -19.94 10.20
N PRO A 98 -1.71 -20.89 9.32
CA PRO A 98 -1.29 -22.28 9.46
C PRO A 98 0.23 -22.41 9.34
N ALA A 99 0.79 -23.50 9.86
CA ALA A 99 2.23 -23.74 9.82
C ALA A 99 2.79 -23.79 8.39
N ALA A 100 2.03 -24.34 7.44
CA ALA A 100 2.41 -24.44 6.03
C ALA A 100 1.68 -23.40 5.14
N ALA A 101 1.57 -22.16 5.62
CA ALA A 101 0.91 -21.09 4.86
C ALA A 101 1.63 -20.81 3.53
N ASN A 102 0.84 -20.65 2.47
CA ASN A 102 1.30 -20.17 1.17
C ASN A 102 1.02 -18.66 0.99
N VAL A 103 1.36 -18.11 -0.18
CA VAL A 103 1.17 -16.69 -0.51
C VAL A 103 -0.30 -16.26 -0.42
N GLN A 104 -1.21 -17.10 -0.92
CA GLN A 104 -2.64 -16.81 -0.88
C GLN A 104 -3.14 -16.77 0.57
N ASP A 105 -2.80 -17.78 1.38
CA ASP A 105 -3.18 -17.82 2.80
C ASP A 105 -2.70 -16.56 3.55
N PHE A 106 -1.47 -16.11 3.24
CA PHE A 106 -0.92 -14.90 3.81
C PHE A 106 -1.68 -13.63 3.42
N LYS A 107 -1.93 -13.42 2.11
CA LYS A 107 -2.69 -12.27 1.62
C LYS A 107 -4.08 -12.24 2.23
N GLU A 108 -4.77 -13.39 2.26
CA GLU A 108 -6.11 -13.50 2.82
C GLU A 108 -6.13 -13.19 4.31
N ALA A 109 -5.15 -13.66 5.08
CA ALA A 109 -5.05 -13.38 6.50
C ALA A 109 -4.75 -11.90 6.79
N VAL A 110 -3.90 -11.24 5.99
CA VAL A 110 -3.65 -9.78 6.12
C VAL A 110 -4.94 -9.00 5.86
N LEU A 111 -5.67 -9.37 4.80
CA LEU A 111 -6.93 -8.70 4.45
C LEU A 111 -7.99 -8.91 5.51
N GLU A 112 -8.11 -10.12 6.06
CA GLU A 112 -9.05 -10.41 7.15
C GLU A 112 -8.65 -9.70 8.44
N TYR A 113 -7.35 -9.66 8.77
CA TYR A 113 -6.83 -8.92 9.92
C TYR A 113 -7.16 -7.43 9.85
N ALA A 114 -7.10 -6.84 8.66
CA ALA A 114 -7.41 -5.43 8.44
C ALA A 114 -8.92 -5.17 8.26
N ARG A 115 -9.74 -6.21 8.01
CA ARG A 115 -11.17 -6.05 7.69
C ARG A 115 -11.94 -5.51 8.89
N VAL A 116 -12.72 -4.46 8.66
CA VAL A 116 -13.61 -3.89 9.66
C VAL A 116 -14.97 -4.58 9.58
N GLN A 117 -15.58 -4.88 10.74
CA GLN A 117 -16.91 -5.47 10.80
C GLN A 117 -17.95 -4.60 10.08
N GLY A 118 -18.78 -5.22 9.24
CA GLY A 118 -19.79 -4.52 8.44
C GLY A 118 -19.24 -3.79 7.21
N ALA A 119 -17.94 -3.92 6.90
CA ALA A 119 -17.39 -3.49 5.62
C ALA A 119 -17.90 -4.35 4.47
N SER A 120 -18.01 -3.74 3.30
CA SER A 120 -18.29 -4.42 2.03
C SER A 120 -17.29 -5.55 1.76
N ASP A 121 -17.68 -6.47 0.88
CA ASP A 121 -16.78 -7.55 0.48
C ASP A 121 -15.54 -7.02 -0.24
N ARG A 122 -14.40 -7.66 0.07
CA ARG A 122 -13.14 -7.37 -0.60
C ARG A 122 -13.23 -7.74 -2.09
N LEU A 123 -12.47 -7.03 -2.90
CA LEU A 123 -12.25 -7.39 -4.30
C LEU A 123 -10.94 -8.17 -4.39
N ASP A 124 -11.09 -9.50 -4.41
CA ASP A 124 -10.03 -10.50 -4.36
C ASP A 124 -8.94 -10.15 -3.33
N THR A 125 -7.67 -10.16 -3.72
CA THR A 125 -6.55 -9.86 -2.80
C THR A 125 -6.02 -8.45 -2.91
N THR A 126 -6.52 -7.65 -3.87
CA THR A 126 -5.99 -6.32 -4.13
C THR A 126 -6.73 -5.21 -3.42
N CYS A 127 -8.05 -5.30 -3.18
CA CYS A 127 -8.81 -4.13 -2.75
C CYS A 127 -9.76 -4.43 -1.58
N LEU A 128 -9.69 -3.57 -0.56
CA LEU A 128 -10.63 -3.49 0.56
C LEU A 128 -11.50 -2.24 0.39
N PRO A 129 -12.75 -2.35 -0.09
CA PRO A 129 -13.69 -1.24 -0.06
C PRO A 129 -13.99 -0.86 1.38
N CYS A 130 -13.92 0.44 1.68
CA CYS A 130 -14.08 0.98 3.02
C CYS A 130 -14.87 2.29 2.96
N SER A 131 -15.70 2.54 3.96
CA SER A 131 -16.15 3.91 4.26
C SER A 131 -15.01 4.73 4.86
N GLN A 132 -15.15 6.06 4.89
CA GLN A 132 -14.17 6.96 5.49
C GLN A 132 -13.80 6.58 6.94
N GLY A 133 -14.79 6.19 7.75
CA GLY A 133 -14.56 5.73 9.13
C GLY A 133 -13.83 4.40 9.23
N GLN A 134 -14.01 3.51 8.24
CA GLN A 134 -13.31 2.23 8.17
C GLN A 134 -11.88 2.38 7.66
N TYR A 135 -11.62 3.31 6.74
CA TYR A 135 -10.28 3.57 6.22
C TYR A 135 -9.25 3.90 7.31
N GLY A 136 -9.62 4.74 8.28
CA GLY A 136 -8.77 5.04 9.43
C GLY A 136 -8.47 3.81 10.30
N GLN A 137 -9.42 2.87 10.40
CA GLN A 137 -9.23 1.63 11.14
C GLN A 137 -8.33 0.66 10.38
N VAL A 138 -8.55 0.49 9.08
CA VAL A 138 -7.71 -0.35 8.20
C VAL A 138 -6.25 0.10 8.27
N THR A 139 -6.00 1.39 8.06
CA THR A 139 -4.65 1.95 8.10
C THR A 139 -4.00 1.76 9.48
N SER A 140 -4.74 2.00 10.57
CA SER A 140 -4.27 1.75 11.94
C SER A 140 -3.93 0.28 12.20
N MET A 141 -4.78 -0.65 11.75
CA MET A 141 -4.54 -2.09 11.90
C MET A 141 -3.28 -2.52 11.13
N LEU A 142 -3.12 -2.09 9.87
CA LEU A 142 -1.92 -2.38 9.10
C LEU A 142 -0.66 -1.82 9.77
N THR A 143 -0.68 -0.60 10.31
CA THR A 143 0.45 -0.05 11.09
C THR A 143 0.74 -0.90 12.34
N ARG A 144 -0.28 -1.41 13.05
CA ARG A 144 -0.07 -2.29 14.20
C ARG A 144 0.54 -3.63 13.81
N LEU A 145 0.18 -4.17 12.64
CA LEU A 145 0.78 -5.39 12.12
C LEU A 145 2.25 -5.20 11.78
N ASP A 146 2.61 -4.04 11.22
CA ASP A 146 4.00 -3.67 10.94
C ASP A 146 4.85 -3.70 12.22
N LEU A 147 4.35 -3.09 13.29
CA LEU A 147 5.05 -3.00 14.59
C LEU A 147 4.95 -4.26 15.44
N ASN A 148 4.27 -5.32 14.98
CA ASN A 148 4.05 -6.51 15.79
C ASN A 148 5.37 -7.29 16.02
N PRO A 149 5.64 -7.79 17.24
CA PRO A 149 6.87 -8.55 17.52
C PRO A 149 7.07 -9.77 16.62
N TRP A 150 5.99 -10.47 16.24
CA TRP A 150 6.05 -11.60 15.31
C TRP A 150 6.51 -11.15 13.93
N THR A 151 5.94 -10.06 13.41
CA THR A 151 6.33 -9.45 12.14
C THR A 151 7.81 -9.05 12.15
N GLN A 152 8.23 -8.34 13.19
CA GLN A 152 9.61 -7.87 13.34
C GLN A 152 10.60 -9.04 13.43
N ARG A 153 10.21 -10.15 14.08
CA ARG A 153 11.01 -11.36 14.14
C ARG A 153 11.20 -12.01 12.76
N ILE A 154 10.18 -12.00 11.90
CA ILE A 154 10.26 -12.53 10.53
C ILE A 154 11.13 -11.63 9.65
N ILE A 155 10.96 -10.31 9.74
CA ILE A 155 11.79 -9.34 9.02
C ILE A 155 13.27 -9.58 9.36
N ALA A 156 13.60 -9.77 10.64
CA ALA A 156 14.97 -10.00 11.08
C ALA A 156 15.59 -11.33 10.58
N VAL A 157 14.79 -12.28 10.10
CA VAL A 157 15.26 -13.55 9.53
C VAL A 157 15.58 -13.42 8.04
N GLY A 158 14.90 -12.53 7.32
CA GLY A 158 15.09 -12.35 5.88
C GLY A 158 16.36 -11.59 5.55
N MET A 159 17.29 -12.20 4.80
CA MET A 159 18.48 -11.54 4.28
C MET A 159 18.57 -11.72 2.75
N PRO A 160 18.47 -10.65 1.94
CA PRO A 160 18.13 -9.28 2.34
C PRO A 160 16.67 -9.17 2.83
N ASN A 161 16.37 -8.12 3.62
CA ASN A 161 15.02 -7.84 4.13
C ASN A 161 14.00 -7.83 2.97
N ALA A 162 12.91 -8.60 3.08
CA ALA A 162 11.86 -8.71 2.07
C ALA A 162 10.86 -7.54 2.13
N LEU A 163 11.36 -6.31 2.23
CA LEU A 163 10.56 -5.12 2.46
C LEU A 163 10.58 -4.16 1.26
N PRO A 164 9.46 -3.50 0.96
CA PRO A 164 8.14 -3.71 1.56
C PRO A 164 7.45 -4.98 1.04
N ILE A 165 6.57 -5.60 1.84
CA ILE A 165 5.80 -6.77 1.38
C ILE A 165 4.67 -6.37 0.44
N ALA A 166 4.07 -5.19 0.69
CA ALA A 166 3.06 -4.58 -0.14
C ALA A 166 3.21 -3.06 -0.07
N ARG A 167 2.71 -2.34 -1.06
CA ARG A 167 2.52 -0.89 -0.99
C ARG A 167 1.04 -0.59 -0.92
N ILE A 168 0.65 0.27 0.02
CA ILE A 168 -0.76 0.55 0.30
C ILE A 168 -1.16 1.89 -0.29
N TYR A 169 -2.24 1.88 -1.07
CA TYR A 169 -2.72 3.00 -1.85
C TYR A 169 -4.20 3.29 -1.64
N VAL A 170 -4.62 4.47 -2.06
CA VAL A 170 -6.00 4.91 -2.24
C VAL A 170 -6.12 5.53 -3.64
N PRO A 171 -7.23 5.32 -4.38
CA PRO A 171 -7.44 6.00 -5.65
C PRO A 171 -7.46 7.52 -5.53
N ARG A 172 -7.04 8.22 -6.58
CA ARG A 172 -7.41 9.62 -6.73
C ARG A 172 -8.85 9.75 -7.22
N PRO A 173 -9.61 10.78 -6.78
CA PRO A 173 -10.99 10.97 -7.21
C PRO A 173 -11.12 10.95 -8.74
N ARG A 174 -11.97 10.05 -9.25
CA ARG A 174 -12.30 9.94 -10.69
C ARG A 174 -11.07 9.81 -11.60
N SER A 175 -10.02 9.14 -11.12
CA SER A 175 -8.76 8.94 -11.85
C SER A 175 -8.29 7.50 -11.75
N ASN A 176 -7.50 7.05 -12.73
CA ASN A 176 -6.80 5.76 -12.69
C ASN A 176 -5.44 5.83 -11.97
N THR A 177 -5.14 6.95 -11.30
CA THR A 177 -3.92 7.15 -10.53
C THR A 177 -4.16 6.92 -9.04
N LEU A 178 -3.11 6.57 -8.33
CA LEU A 178 -3.14 6.19 -6.92
C LEU A 178 -2.26 7.10 -6.06
N ASP A 179 -2.74 7.43 -4.87
CA ASP A 179 -1.98 8.06 -3.80
C ASP A 179 -1.63 7.06 -2.70
N ARG A 180 -0.54 7.33 -1.99
CA ARG A 180 -0.11 6.49 -0.86
C ARG A 180 -1.09 6.63 0.30
N ALA A 181 -1.61 5.51 0.78
CA ALA A 181 -2.48 5.47 1.95
C ALA A 181 -1.69 5.47 3.27
N LEU A 182 -0.47 4.92 3.25
CA LEU A 182 0.44 4.88 4.40
C LEU A 182 1.74 5.65 4.10
N PRO A 183 2.32 6.33 5.10
CA PRO A 183 3.58 7.04 4.94
C PRO A 183 4.75 6.06 4.69
N GLN A 184 5.74 6.51 3.92
CA GLN A 184 6.96 5.74 3.70
C GLN A 184 7.83 5.77 4.95
N ILE A 185 8.03 4.60 5.56
CA ILE A 185 8.82 4.44 6.77
C ILE A 185 9.90 3.39 6.49
N PRO A 186 11.20 3.68 6.79
CA PRO A 186 12.25 2.70 6.63
C PRO A 186 11.95 1.41 7.40
N ASN A 187 12.18 0.27 6.75
CA ASN A 187 11.88 -1.06 7.30
C ASN A 187 10.40 -1.32 7.62
N SER A 188 9.47 -0.62 6.96
CA SER A 188 8.05 -0.92 7.03
C SER A 188 7.65 -2.05 6.08
N LEU A 189 6.72 -2.90 6.52
CA LEU A 189 5.97 -3.82 5.67
C LEU A 189 5.30 -3.13 4.47
N TRP A 190 4.92 -1.85 4.61
CA TRP A 190 4.00 -1.17 3.69
C TRP A 190 4.66 -0.16 2.74
N GLY A 191 5.98 0.04 2.91
CA GLY A 191 6.85 0.84 2.06
C GLY A 191 6.82 2.31 2.38
#